data_AF-A0A9E9PD10-F1
#
_entry.id   AF-A0A9E9PD10-F1
#
_cell.length_a   1.000
_cell.length_b   1.000
_cell.length_c   1.000
_cell.angle_alpha   90.00
_cell.angle_beta   90.00
_cell.angle_gamma   90.00
#
_symmetry.space_group_name_H-M   'P 1'
#
loop_
_entity.id
_entity.type
_entity.pdbx_description
1 polymer ?
#
loop_
_entity_poly.entity_id
_entity_poly.type
_entity_poly.pdbx_seq_one_letter_code
_entity_poly.pdbx_strand_id
1 'polypeptide(L)'
;MKLLNLDPLVKSVEKRVVVVNGKNHEIRTLNVEQFLQIVDESKSIVERAEKGEFTLADEVRLTRKVVGLAIPTMTEEEINKLDVSQIQAIAEFAKGNDVEGVEEVSSEETQEDPEGK
;
A
#
# COMPACT_ATOMS: atom_id res chain seq x y z
N MET A 1 14.80 -9.14 34.82
CA MET A 1 14.07 -8.14 34.01
C MET A 1 14.01 -8.64 32.58
N LYS A 2 12.96 -8.31 31.81
CA LYS A 2 12.81 -8.69 30.40
C LYS A 2 12.63 -7.41 29.57
N LEU A 3 13.36 -7.31 28.45
CA LEU A 3 13.28 -6.21 27.48
C LEU A 3 12.61 -6.73 26.21
N LEU A 4 11.60 -6.00 25.71
CA LEU A 4 11.02 -6.24 24.39
C LEU A 4 11.62 -5.21 23.42
N ASN A 5 12.42 -5.68 22.46
CA ASN A 5 12.94 -4.85 21.37
C ASN A 5 12.10 -5.11 20.11
N LEU A 6 11.49 -4.05 19.57
CA LEU A 6 10.62 -4.12 18.39
C LEU A 6 11.37 -3.81 17.08
N ASP A 7 12.59 -3.25 17.13
CA ASP A 7 13.36 -2.88 15.93
C ASP A 7 13.57 -4.05 14.95
N PRO A 8 13.80 -5.30 15.40
CA PRO A 8 13.92 -6.43 14.49
C PRO A 8 12.63 -6.74 13.72
N LEU A 9 11.46 -6.47 14.31
CA LEU A 9 10.17 -6.76 13.68
C LEU A 9 9.92 -5.90 12.45
N VAL A 10 10.44 -4.67 12.43
CA VAL A 10 10.33 -3.76 11.27
C VAL A 10 11.14 -4.29 10.09
N LYS A 11 12.27 -4.98 10.33
CA LYS A 11 13.14 -5.53 9.29
C LYS A 11 12.61 -6.83 8.68
N SER A 12 11.74 -7.53 9.38
CA SER A 12 11.11 -8.78 8.91
C SER A 12 9.89 -8.54 8.02
N VAL A 13 9.45 -7.29 7.85
CA VAL A 13 8.39 -6.96 6.88
C VAL A 13 8.98 -7.03 5.48
N GLU A 14 8.49 -7.95 4.66
CA GLU A 14 8.89 -8.05 3.25
C GLU A 14 8.67 -6.72 2.54
N LYS A 15 9.72 -6.24 1.86
CA LYS A 15 9.65 -5.04 1.05
C LYS A 15 8.78 -5.30 -0.17
N ARG A 16 7.63 -4.67 -0.22
CA ARG A 16 6.74 -4.69 -1.38
C ARG A 16 6.90 -3.40 -2.17
N VAL A 17 7.02 -3.51 -3.48
CA VAL A 17 7.23 -2.39 -4.40
C VAL A 17 6.17 -2.45 -5.49
N VAL A 18 5.60 -1.29 -5.82
CA VAL A 18 4.69 -1.13 -6.95
C VAL A 18 5.37 -0.26 -8.00
N VAL A 19 5.33 -0.68 -9.26
CA VAL A 19 5.80 0.12 -10.38
C VAL A 19 4.60 0.83 -11.02
N VAL A 20 4.61 2.16 -10.99
CA VAL A 20 3.58 2.97 -11.65
C VAL A 20 4.27 4.00 -12.54
N ASN A 21 3.88 4.06 -13.82
CA ASN A 21 4.48 4.95 -14.82
C ASN A 21 6.02 4.85 -14.90
N GLY A 22 6.57 3.64 -14.72
CA GLY A 22 8.02 3.39 -14.74
C GLY A 22 8.78 3.85 -13.48
N LYS A 23 8.07 4.24 -12.42
CA LYS A 23 8.65 4.65 -11.13
C LYS A 23 8.35 3.61 -10.06
N ASN A 24 9.37 3.27 -9.28
CA ASN A 24 9.26 2.35 -8.15
C ASN A 24 8.73 3.08 -6.91
N HIS A 25 7.70 2.51 -6.31
CA HIS A 25 7.11 3.01 -5.08
C HIS A 25 7.10 1.92 -4.00
N GLU A 26 7.80 2.16 -2.89
CA GLU A 26 7.77 1.26 -1.75
C GLU A 26 6.44 1.35 -1.00
N ILE A 27 5.83 0.20 -0.72
CA ILE A 27 4.69 0.08 0.18
C ILE A 27 5.19 0.07 1.61
N ARG A 28 4.61 0.93 2.44
CA ARG A 28 4.87 1.00 3.88
C ARG A 28 3.73 0.35 4.65
N THR A 29 4.10 -0.32 5.73
CA THR A 29 3.12 -0.77 6.73
C THR A 29 2.47 0.44 7.37
N LEU A 30 1.15 0.43 7.41
CA LEU A 30 0.36 1.44 8.11
C LEU A 30 0.68 1.38 9.61
N ASN A 31 0.94 2.55 10.20
CA ASN A 31 1.01 2.63 11.65
C ASN A 31 -0.41 2.58 12.25
N VAL A 32 -0.48 2.47 13.59
CA VAL A 32 -1.77 2.36 14.31
C VAL A 32 -2.70 3.54 14.03
N GLU A 33 -2.16 4.77 13.96
CA GLU A 33 -2.95 5.97 13.70
C GLU A 33 -3.58 5.94 12.30
N GLN A 34 -2.79 5.62 11.28
CA GLN A 34 -3.26 5.51 9.89
C GLN A 34 -4.28 4.38 9.74
N PHE A 35 -4.08 3.26 10.44
CA PHE A 35 -5.04 2.17 10.47
C PHE A 35 -6.39 2.61 11.07
N LEU A 36 -6.36 3.31 12.22
CA LEU A 36 -7.57 3.83 12.85
C LEU A 36 -8.30 4.85 11.94
N GLN A 37 -7.55 5.72 11.24
CA GLN A 37 -8.14 6.66 10.27
C GLN A 37 -8.88 5.95 9.13
N ILE A 38 -8.42 4.79 8.69
CA ILE A 38 -9.11 3.99 7.66
C ILE A 38 -10.35 3.32 8.25
N VAL A 39 -10.24 2.74 9.45
CA VAL A 39 -11.36 2.06 10.12
C VAL A 39 -12.50 3.02 10.40
N ASP A 40 -12.22 4.22 10.90
CA ASP A 40 -13.26 5.18 11.24
C ASP A 40 -14.00 5.72 10.01
N GLU A 41 -13.30 5.94 8.89
CA GLU A 41 -13.96 6.26 7.63
C GLU A 41 -14.74 5.07 7.05
N SER A 42 -14.22 3.86 7.21
CA SER A 42 -14.90 2.64 6.78
C SER A 42 -16.23 2.44 7.53
N LYS A 43 -16.31 2.81 8.82
CA LYS A 43 -17.58 2.74 9.58
C LYS A 43 -18.67 3.63 8.97
N SER A 44 -18.33 4.87 8.62
CA SER A 44 -19.25 5.80 7.95
C SER A 44 -19.74 5.22 6.61
N ILE A 45 -18.85 4.54 5.90
CA ILE A 45 -19.17 3.86 4.63
C ILE A 45 -20.08 2.64 4.86
N VAL A 46 -19.82 1.82 5.88
CA VAL A 46 -20.65 0.65 6.24
C VAL A 46 -22.05 1.08 6.67
N GLU A 47 -22.18 2.13 7.48
CA GLU A 47 -23.49 2.67 7.86
C GLU A 47 -24.30 3.15 6.64
N ARG A 48 -23.63 3.72 5.63
CA ARG A 48 -24.26 4.08 4.35
C ARG A 48 -24.60 2.84 3.52
N ALA A 49 -23.77 1.80 3.55
CA ALA A 49 -24.04 0.53 2.86
C ALA A 49 -25.27 -0.19 3.43
N GLU A 50 -25.41 -0.24 4.76
CA GLU A 50 -26.58 -0.82 5.42
C GLU A 50 -27.88 -0.07 5.07
N LYS A 51 -27.79 1.23 4.77
CA LYS A 51 -28.91 2.05 4.28
C LYS A 51 -29.14 1.95 2.77
N GLY A 52 -28.32 1.19 2.04
CA GLY A 52 -28.38 1.09 0.58
C GLY A 52 -27.86 2.31 -0.16
N GLU A 53 -27.12 3.19 0.52
CA GLU A 53 -26.56 4.45 -0.01
C GLU A 53 -25.06 4.36 -0.34
N PHE A 54 -24.50 3.14 -0.28
CA PHE A 54 -23.12 2.89 -0.67
C PHE A 54 -22.99 2.91 -2.19
N THR A 55 -22.01 3.67 -2.66
CA THR A 55 -21.73 3.82 -4.08
C THR A 55 -20.33 3.32 -4.40
N LEU A 56 -20.12 2.89 -5.65
CA LEU A 56 -18.78 2.59 -6.17
C LEU A 56 -17.81 3.77 -5.98
N ALA A 57 -18.31 5.01 -6.01
CA ALA A 57 -17.51 6.20 -5.77
C ALA A 57 -17.01 6.29 -4.32
N ASP A 58 -17.78 5.80 -3.34
CA ASP A 58 -17.34 5.74 -1.94
C ASP A 58 -16.24 4.68 -1.76
N GLU A 59 -16.37 3.53 -2.44
CA GLU A 59 -15.32 2.50 -2.49
C GLU A 59 -14.01 3.06 -3.04
N VAL A 60 -14.06 3.69 -4.23
CA VAL A 60 -12.87 4.24 -4.89
C VAL A 60 -12.20 5.33 -4.03
N ARG A 61 -12.98 6.17 -3.34
CA ARG A 61 -12.44 7.18 -2.42
C ARG A 61 -11.68 6.54 -1.25
N LEU A 62 -12.23 5.50 -0.65
CA LEU A 62 -11.58 4.77 0.45
C LEU A 62 -10.29 4.10 -0.05
N THR A 63 -10.35 3.41 -1.19
CA THR A 63 -9.20 2.75 -1.82
C THR A 63 -8.10 3.75 -2.13
N ARG A 64 -8.43 4.92 -2.69
CA ARG A 64 -7.49 6.02 -2.92
C ARG A 64 -6.78 6.46 -1.64
N LYS A 65 -7.52 6.60 -0.54
CA LYS A 65 -6.93 6.98 0.75
C LYS A 65 -5.98 5.91 1.27
N VAL A 66 -6.38 4.64 1.22
CA VAL A 66 -5.54 3.50 1.63
C VAL A 66 -4.24 3.48 0.83
N VAL A 67 -4.31 3.62 -0.50
CA VAL A 67 -3.12 3.67 -1.37
C VAL A 67 -2.23 4.86 -1.02
N GLY A 68 -2.78 6.05 -0.83
CA GLY A 68 -1.98 7.24 -0.47
C GLY A 68 -1.27 7.11 0.89
N LEU A 69 -1.90 6.45 1.87
CA LEU A 69 -1.28 6.18 3.17
C LEU A 69 -0.20 5.10 3.09
N ALA A 70 -0.44 4.04 2.30
CA ALA A 70 0.50 2.94 2.11
C ALA A 70 1.69 3.33 1.22
N ILE A 71 1.50 4.28 0.28
CA ILE A 71 2.50 4.65 -0.74
C ILE A 71 2.70 6.18 -0.75
N PRO A 72 3.39 6.75 0.26
CA PRO A 72 3.52 8.21 0.40
C PRO A 72 4.38 8.88 -0.68
N THR A 73 5.11 8.11 -1.49
CA THR A 73 5.90 8.62 -2.62
C THR A 73 5.10 8.78 -3.91
N MET A 74 3.86 8.27 -3.91
CA MET A 74 2.89 8.45 -5.00
C MET A 74 2.04 9.69 -4.70
N THR A 75 2.11 10.67 -5.58
CA THR A 75 1.37 11.91 -5.46
C THR A 75 -0.12 11.69 -5.68
N GLU A 76 -0.95 12.60 -5.15
CA GLU A 76 -2.39 12.55 -5.39
C GLU A 76 -2.75 12.60 -6.89
N GLU A 77 -1.96 13.33 -7.69
CA GLU A 77 -2.16 13.40 -9.13
C GLU A 77 -1.88 12.06 -9.82
N GLU A 78 -0.80 11.37 -9.41
CA GLU A 78 -0.48 10.02 -9.91
C GLU A 78 -1.61 9.03 -9.55
N ILE A 79 -2.10 9.06 -8.31
CA ILE A 79 -3.20 8.18 -7.87
C ILE A 79 -4.49 8.47 -8.66
N ASN A 80 -4.80 9.74 -8.94
CA ASN A 80 -6.00 10.14 -9.68
C ASN A 80 -5.98 9.74 -11.16
N LYS A 81 -4.81 9.41 -11.72
CA LYS A 81 -4.66 8.95 -13.11
C LYS A 81 -4.82 7.44 -13.25
N LEU A 82 -4.82 6.70 -12.14
CA LEU A 82 -5.06 5.27 -12.15
C LEU A 82 -6.51 4.98 -12.55
N ASP A 83 -6.69 3.92 -13.32
CA ASP A 83 -8.02 3.35 -13.50
C ASP A 83 -8.47 2.58 -12.24
N VAL A 84 -9.75 2.21 -12.21
CA VAL A 84 -10.35 1.53 -11.05
C VAL A 84 -9.71 0.17 -10.78
N SER A 85 -9.33 -0.56 -11.83
CA SER A 85 -8.70 -1.87 -11.70
C SER A 85 -7.30 -1.75 -11.11
N GLN A 86 -6.52 -0.77 -11.57
CA GLN A 86 -5.17 -0.50 -11.08
C GLN A 86 -5.17 -0.10 -9.60
N ILE A 87 -6.04 0.82 -9.18
CA ILE A 87 -6.07 1.28 -7.79
C ILE A 87 -6.54 0.17 -6.83
N GLN A 88 -7.46 -0.69 -7.28
CA GLN A 88 -7.88 -1.88 -6.54
C GLN A 88 -6.72 -2.89 -6.40
N ALA A 89 -6.01 -3.18 -7.50
CA ALA A 89 -4.87 -4.08 -7.47
C ALA A 89 -3.77 -3.61 -6.49
N ILE A 90 -3.46 -2.32 -6.49
CA ILE A 90 -2.48 -1.74 -5.56
C ILE A 90 -2.94 -1.88 -4.11
N ALA A 91 -4.23 -1.63 -3.82
CA ALA A 91 -4.75 -1.76 -2.47
C ALA A 91 -4.74 -3.20 -1.96
N GLU A 92 -5.09 -4.17 -2.80
CA GLU A 92 -5.01 -5.59 -2.47
C GLU A 92 -3.56 -6.05 -2.25
N PHE A 93 -2.64 -5.59 -3.10
CA PHE A 93 -1.22 -5.89 -2.94
C PHE A 93 -0.65 -5.29 -1.65
N ALA A 94 -1.07 -4.08 -1.29
CA ALA A 94 -0.70 -3.43 -0.03
C ALA A 94 -1.23 -4.17 1.21
N LYS A 95 -2.38 -4.84 1.11
CA LYS A 95 -2.92 -5.71 2.16
C LYS A 95 -2.20 -7.06 2.28
N GLY A 96 -1.43 -7.44 1.27
CA GLY A 96 -0.68 -8.71 1.22
C GLY A 96 -1.47 -9.85 0.60
N ASN A 97 -2.49 -9.53 -0.19
CA ASN A 97 -3.23 -10.52 -0.96
C ASN A 97 -2.50 -10.79 -2.29
N ASP A 98 -2.71 -11.99 -2.84
CA ASP A 98 -2.23 -12.34 -4.18
C ASP A 98 -2.98 -11.52 -5.24
N VAL A 99 -2.23 -10.88 -6.14
CA VAL A 99 -2.78 -10.00 -7.16
C VAL A 99 -2.17 -10.33 -8.52
N GLU A 100 -2.96 -10.18 -9.59
CA GLU A 100 -2.47 -10.39 -10.95
C GLU A 100 -1.42 -9.32 -11.33
N GLY A 101 -0.32 -9.75 -11.94
CA GLY A 101 0.81 -8.88 -12.30
C GLY A 101 1.90 -8.74 -11.25
N VAL A 102 1.84 -9.51 -10.15
CA VAL A 102 2.97 -9.63 -9.21
C VAL A 102 4.08 -10.46 -9.85
N GLU A 103 5.27 -9.88 -9.95
CA GLU A 103 6.49 -10.55 -10.40
C GLU A 103 7.40 -10.82 -9.19
N GLU A 104 7.90 -12.04 -9.04
CA GLU A 104 8.94 -12.35 -8.06
C GLU A 104 10.27 -11.76 -8.53
N VAL A 105 10.68 -10.66 -7.90
CA VAL A 105 12.02 -10.09 -8.12
C VAL A 105 13.04 -10.82 -7.26
N SER A 106 13.86 -11.67 -7.88
CA SER A 106 14.94 -12.36 -7.18
C SER A 106 15.97 -11.34 -6.67
N SER A 107 16.33 -11.41 -5.39
CA SER A 107 17.23 -10.46 -4.72
C SER A 107 18.71 -10.65 -5.07
N GLU A 108 19.04 -11.01 -6.31
CA GLU A 108 20.42 -11.35 -6.73
C GLU A 108 21.14 -10.25 -7.54
N GLU A 109 20.48 -9.16 -7.93
CA GLU A 109 21.12 -8.07 -8.69
C GLU A 109 21.57 -6.87 -7.85
N THR A 110 22.17 -7.11 -6.68
CA THR A 110 23.01 -6.09 -6.02
C THR A 110 24.31 -6.73 -5.55
N GLN A 111 25.06 -7.29 -6.50
CA GLN A 111 26.50 -7.53 -6.34
C GLN A 111 27.25 -6.32 -6.90
N GLU A 112 27.77 -5.52 -5.96
CA GLU A 112 29.04 -4.79 -6.00
C GLU A 112 29.60 -4.44 -7.38
N ASP A 113 29.53 -3.16 -7.74
CA ASP A 113 30.57 -2.51 -8.55
C ASP A 113 31.93 -2.74 -7.85
N PRO A 114 32.90 -3.46 -8.46
CA PRO A 114 34.28 -3.31 -8.06
C PRO A 114 34.88 -2.17 -8.87
N GLU A 115 35.20 -1.07 -8.16
CA GLU A 115 36.35 -0.18 -8.38
C GLU A 115 36.47 0.48 -9.79
N GLY A 116 36.46 1.81 -9.93
CA GLY A 116 37.33 2.71 -9.19
C GLY A 116 38.75 2.79 -9.79
N LYS A 117 38.87 3.40 -10.98
CA LYS A 117 40.10 3.94 -11.63
C LYS A 117 41.22 2.99 -12.07
#